data_AF-A0A8H3SZY6-F1
#
_entry.id   AF-A0A8H3SZY6-F1
#
_cell.length_a   1.000
_cell.length_b   1.000
_cell.length_c   1.000
_cell.angle_alpha   90.00
_cell.angle_beta   90.00
_cell.angle_gamma   90.00
#
_symmetry.space_group_name_H-M   'P 1'
#
loop_
_entity.id
_entity.type
_entity.pdbx_description
1 polymer ?
#
loop_
_entity_poly.entity_id
_entity_poly.type
_entity_poly.pdbx_seq_one_letter_code
_entity_poly.pdbx_strand_id
1 'polypeptide(L)'
;MGNTNSTHKISAQDRAILDLKNQRDKLHQYQKRITVLTDRETDIAKQCLARNDRKRALLALRRKKYQESLLDKTDKQLEQLEQLTGQIEFALVQKDVLFGLQQGTKVLQTINKEMGGLEGVEKLMGETEEARAYQEEISEMLAGRLSTQDEDEVEEELEALQRDTQGPVVLPNAPSSKLPEHVEGVKEDEHAAEEEAQVEERTAILA
;
A
#
# COMPACT_ATOMS: atom_id res chain seq x y z
N MET A 1 -2.02 -11.15 -46.64
CA MET A 1 -0.92 -10.88 -45.70
C MET A 1 -0.97 -9.39 -45.38
N GLY A 2 -1.69 -9.02 -44.32
CA GLY A 2 -1.93 -7.62 -43.94
C GLY A 2 -0.75 -7.08 -43.16
N ASN A 3 -0.11 -6.04 -43.68
CA ASN A 3 0.87 -5.25 -42.95
C ASN A 3 0.18 -3.95 -42.48
N THR A 4 -0.66 -4.06 -41.46
CA THR A 4 -1.14 -2.89 -40.74
C THR A 4 -0.05 -2.47 -39.76
N ASN A 5 0.89 -1.63 -40.21
CA ASN A 5 1.73 -0.87 -39.30
C ASN A 5 0.79 -0.12 -38.35
N SER A 6 0.67 -0.59 -37.11
CA SER A 6 0.02 0.13 -36.02
C SER A 6 0.85 1.38 -35.76
N THR A 7 0.54 2.46 -36.48
CA THR A 7 1.10 3.77 -36.22
C THR A 7 0.60 4.16 -34.83
N HIS A 8 1.44 4.01 -33.80
CA HIS A 8 1.17 4.57 -32.49
C HIS A 8 0.89 6.06 -32.69
N LYS A 9 -0.40 6.43 -32.58
CA LYS A 9 -0.82 7.82 -32.74
C LYS A 9 -0.26 8.57 -31.55
N ILE A 10 0.81 9.33 -31.78
CA ILE A 10 1.44 10.19 -30.78
C ILE A 10 0.34 11.03 -30.14
N SER A 11 0.14 10.86 -28.85
CA SER A 11 -0.92 11.54 -28.13
C SER A 11 -0.57 13.02 -27.94
N ALA A 12 -1.57 13.87 -27.70
CA ALA A 12 -1.32 15.28 -27.40
C ALA A 12 -0.43 15.45 -26.14
N GLN A 13 -0.55 14.52 -25.19
CA GLN A 13 0.28 14.41 -24.00
C GLN A 13 1.74 14.11 -24.36
N ASP A 14 2.00 13.16 -25.26
CA ASP A 14 3.37 12.80 -25.66
C ASP A 14 4.09 13.97 -26.34
N ARG A 15 3.35 14.76 -27.13
CA ARG A 15 3.89 15.99 -27.73
C ARG A 15 4.23 17.03 -26.66
N ALA A 16 3.36 17.23 -25.67
CA ALA A 16 3.62 18.17 -24.59
C ALA A 16 4.84 17.75 -23.74
N ILE A 17 4.98 16.45 -23.44
CA ILE A 17 6.15 15.91 -22.72
C ILE A 17 7.43 16.11 -23.55
N LEU A 18 7.36 15.87 -24.86
CA LEU A 18 8.48 16.10 -25.76
C LEU A 18 8.89 17.58 -25.78
N ASP A 19 7.93 18.49 -25.83
CA ASP A 19 8.19 19.93 -25.84
C ASP A 19 8.86 20.40 -24.54
N LEU A 20 8.41 19.88 -23.39
CA LEU A 20 9.06 20.15 -22.09
C LEU A 20 10.51 19.63 -22.05
N LYS A 21 10.75 18.41 -22.53
CA LYS A 21 12.09 17.83 -22.62
C LYS A 21 12.99 18.63 -23.56
N ASN A 22 12.47 19.06 -24.71
CA ASN A 22 13.18 19.94 -25.63
C ASN A 22 13.53 21.29 -25.01
N GLN A 23 12.63 21.87 -24.19
CA GLN A 23 12.90 23.12 -23.47
C GLN A 23 13.99 22.94 -22.43
N ARG A 24 13.95 21.86 -21.64
CA ARG A 24 15.01 21.52 -20.69
C ARG A 24 16.37 21.40 -21.38
N ASP A 25 16.44 20.68 -22.49
CA ASP A 25 17.70 20.49 -23.22
C ASP A 25 18.24 21.82 -23.80
N LYS A 26 17.35 22.70 -24.28
CA LYS A 26 17.72 24.07 -24.70
C LYS A 26 18.26 24.90 -23.54
N LEU A 27 17.67 24.81 -22.35
CA LEU A 27 18.16 25.51 -21.15
C LEU A 27 19.53 24.98 -20.72
N HIS A 28 19.78 23.66 -20.76
CA HIS A 28 21.12 23.13 -20.51
C HIS A 28 22.16 23.61 -21.53
N GLN A 29 21.79 23.69 -22.82
CA GLN A 29 22.67 24.26 -23.83
C GLN A 29 22.93 25.76 -23.60
N TYR A 30 21.96 26.49 -23.07
CA TYR A 30 22.13 27.90 -22.70
C TYR A 30 23.02 28.06 -21.47
N GLN A 31 22.82 27.24 -20.43
CA GLN A 31 23.65 27.17 -19.23
C GLN A 31 25.12 26.94 -19.59
N LYS A 32 25.41 25.92 -20.43
CA LYS A 32 26.77 25.65 -20.94
C LYS A 32 27.39 26.81 -21.73
N ARG A 33 26.56 27.57 -22.45
CA ARG A 33 27.05 28.77 -23.18
C ARG A 33 27.38 29.90 -22.22
N ILE A 34 26.55 30.14 -21.21
CA ILE A 34 26.80 31.16 -20.19
C ILE A 34 28.04 30.82 -19.37
N THR A 35 28.23 29.57 -18.93
CA THR A 35 29.42 29.19 -18.13
C THR A 35 30.72 29.52 -18.88
N VAL A 36 30.81 29.15 -20.17
CA VAL A 36 31.97 29.49 -21.01
C VAL A 36 32.17 31.00 -21.16
N LEU A 37 31.08 31.80 -21.22
CA LEU A 37 31.18 33.26 -21.25
C LEU A 37 31.68 33.82 -19.92
N THR A 38 31.15 33.33 -18.80
CA THR A 38 31.56 33.73 -17.45
C THR A 38 33.05 33.45 -17.26
N ASP A 39 33.54 32.27 -17.65
CA ASP A 39 34.96 31.90 -17.58
C ASP A 39 35.84 32.88 -18.36
N ARG A 40 35.45 33.20 -19.61
CA ARG A 40 36.14 34.19 -20.44
C ARG A 40 36.16 35.57 -19.79
N GLU A 41 35.07 36.00 -19.18
CA GLU A 41 35.03 37.28 -18.47
C GLU A 41 35.92 37.28 -17.23
N THR A 42 36.08 36.14 -16.55
CA THR A 42 37.04 36.02 -15.45
C THR A 42 38.47 36.19 -15.95
N ASP A 43 38.81 35.61 -17.10
CA ASP A 43 40.16 35.70 -17.66
C ASP A 43 40.45 37.10 -18.18
N ILE A 44 39.48 37.76 -18.81
CA ILE A 44 39.59 39.16 -19.20
C ILE A 44 39.79 40.04 -17.96
N ALA A 45 39.06 39.79 -16.88
CA ALA A 45 39.23 40.53 -15.63
C ALA A 45 40.65 40.34 -15.05
N LYS A 46 41.19 39.12 -15.03
CA LYS A 46 42.57 38.82 -14.60
C LYS A 46 43.61 39.55 -15.48
N GLN A 47 43.43 39.54 -16.80
CA GLN A 47 44.33 40.22 -17.74
C GLN A 47 44.30 41.75 -17.57
N CYS A 48 43.12 42.34 -17.37
CA CYS A 48 43.00 43.78 -17.09
C CYS A 48 43.65 44.17 -15.76
N LEU A 49 43.55 43.32 -14.73
CA LEU A 49 44.24 43.54 -13.46
C LEU A 49 45.77 43.49 -13.62
N ALA A 50 46.29 42.54 -14.40
CA ALA A 50 47.73 42.45 -14.70
C ALA A 50 48.27 43.69 -15.43
N ARG A 51 47.42 44.37 -16.21
CA ARG A 51 47.75 45.63 -16.92
C ARG A 51 47.49 46.90 -16.09
N ASN A 52 47.11 46.77 -14.81
CA ASN A 52 46.68 47.87 -13.93
C ASN A 52 45.46 48.68 -14.42
N ASP A 53 44.68 48.14 -15.36
CA ASP A 53 43.48 48.78 -15.93
C ASP A 53 42.24 48.54 -15.07
N ARG A 54 42.17 49.21 -13.92
CA ARG A 54 41.10 49.02 -12.92
C ARG A 54 39.68 49.26 -13.45
N LYS A 55 39.49 50.27 -14.33
CA LYS A 55 38.17 50.61 -14.90
C LYS A 55 37.61 49.48 -15.77
N ARG A 56 38.47 48.84 -16.60
CA ARG A 56 38.07 47.72 -17.47
C ARG A 56 37.84 46.44 -16.67
N ALA A 57 38.67 46.18 -15.67
CA ALA A 57 38.47 45.05 -14.74
C ALA A 57 37.11 45.14 -14.02
N LEU A 58 36.73 46.31 -13.52
CA LEU A 58 35.43 46.52 -12.88
C LEU A 58 34.25 46.28 -13.84
N LEU A 59 34.36 46.68 -15.11
CA LEU A 59 33.33 46.43 -16.11
C LEU A 59 33.17 44.93 -16.39
N ALA A 60 34.29 44.20 -16.55
CA ALA A 60 34.27 42.75 -16.75
C ALA A 60 33.63 42.02 -15.56
N LEU A 61 33.96 42.41 -14.32
CA LEU A 61 33.34 41.84 -13.12
C LEU A 61 31.84 42.13 -13.02
N ARG A 62 31.37 43.31 -13.45
CA ARG A 62 29.93 43.62 -13.49
C ARG A 62 29.18 42.75 -14.50
N ARG A 63 29.77 42.51 -15.67
CA ARG A 63 29.20 41.60 -16.68
C ARG A 63 29.16 40.16 -16.17
N LYS A 64 30.23 39.74 -15.47
CA LYS A 64 30.32 38.41 -14.87
C LYS A 64 29.18 38.20 -13.87
N LYS A 65 28.99 39.17 -12.97
CA LYS A 65 27.90 39.12 -11.97
C LYS A 65 26.51 39.09 -12.61
N TYR A 66 26.33 39.81 -13.73
CA TYR A 66 25.08 39.75 -14.47
C TYR A 66 24.84 38.37 -15.10
N GLN A 67 25.88 37.75 -15.68
CA GLN A 67 25.82 36.40 -16.24
C GLN A 67 25.57 35.33 -15.17
N GLU A 68 26.20 35.44 -14.00
CA GLU A 68 25.91 34.61 -12.83
C GLU A 68 24.43 34.73 -12.43
N SER A 69 23.88 35.95 -12.36
CA SER A 69 22.46 36.13 -12.04
C SER A 69 21.50 35.55 -13.09
N LEU A 70 21.93 35.47 -14.36
CA LEU A 70 21.17 34.80 -15.42
C LEU A 70 21.28 33.28 -15.31
N LEU A 71 22.44 32.77 -14.90
CA LEU A 71 22.66 31.35 -14.61
C LEU A 71 21.74 30.91 -13.46
N ASP A 72 21.72 31.65 -12.34
CA ASP A 72 20.83 31.36 -11.20
C ASP A 72 19.35 31.32 -11.59
N LYS A 73 18.92 32.22 -12.50
CA LYS A 73 17.54 32.21 -13.01
C LYS A 73 17.27 30.99 -13.89
N THR A 74 18.25 30.60 -14.70
CA THR A 74 18.15 29.43 -15.59
C THR A 74 18.08 28.15 -14.77
N ASP A 75 18.86 28.03 -13.70
CA ASP A 75 18.86 26.87 -12.80
C ASP A 75 17.51 26.72 -12.09
N LYS A 76 16.93 27.83 -11.62
CA LYS A 76 15.56 27.82 -11.05
C LYS A 76 14.51 27.38 -12.07
N GLN A 77 14.64 27.80 -13.33
CA GLN A 77 13.73 27.38 -14.39
C GLN A 77 13.90 25.90 -14.75
N LEU A 78 15.13 25.39 -14.71
CA LEU A 78 15.40 23.95 -14.90
C LEU A 78 14.76 23.13 -13.77
N GLU A 79 14.94 23.54 -12.51
CA GLU A 79 14.31 22.89 -11.36
C GLU A 79 12.79 22.85 -11.49
N GLN A 80 12.17 23.97 -11.90
CA GLN A 80 10.73 24.04 -12.15
C GLN A 80 10.28 23.07 -13.26
N LEU A 81 11.06 22.93 -14.34
CA LEU A 81 10.75 21.98 -15.42
C LEU A 81 10.90 20.52 -14.97
N GLU A 82 11.89 20.21 -14.14
CA GLU A 82 12.07 18.87 -13.56
C GLU A 82 10.91 18.51 -12.64
N GLN A 83 10.51 19.42 -11.75
CA GLN A 83 9.33 19.26 -10.90
C GLN A 83 8.06 19.04 -11.73
N LEU A 84 7.84 19.84 -12.76
CA LEU A 84 6.68 19.70 -13.65
C LEU A 84 6.69 18.36 -14.38
N THR A 85 7.85 17.91 -14.85
CA THR A 85 7.98 16.62 -15.55
C THR A 85 7.65 15.47 -14.60
N GLY A 86 8.16 15.48 -13.36
CA GLY A 86 7.83 14.49 -12.35
C GLY A 86 6.34 14.48 -11.96
N GLN A 87 5.70 15.66 -11.88
CA GLN A 87 4.26 15.76 -11.66
C GLN A 87 3.45 15.14 -12.80
N ILE A 88 3.87 15.34 -14.05
CA ILE A 88 3.20 14.76 -15.22
C ILE A 88 3.35 13.24 -15.21
N GLU A 89 4.55 12.73 -14.93
CA GLU A 89 4.79 11.27 -14.83
C GLU A 89 3.94 10.64 -13.74
N PHE A 90 3.83 11.29 -12.58
CA PHE A 90 2.96 10.84 -11.51
C PHE A 90 1.47 10.88 -11.90
N ALA A 91 1.03 11.95 -12.57
CA ALA A 91 -0.34 12.05 -13.06
C ALA A 91 -0.69 10.96 -14.11
N LEU A 92 0.28 10.53 -14.93
CA LEU A 92 0.11 9.41 -15.84
C LEU A 92 -0.11 8.10 -15.08
N VAL A 93 0.69 7.84 -14.02
CA VAL A 93 0.48 6.67 -13.16
C VAL A 93 -0.87 6.73 -12.46
N GLN A 94 -1.28 7.89 -11.93
CA GLN A 94 -2.59 8.07 -11.30
C GLN A 94 -3.74 7.78 -12.26
N LYS A 95 -3.63 8.18 -13.53
CA LYS A 95 -4.62 7.86 -14.55
C LYS A 95 -4.77 6.35 -14.72
N ASP A 96 -3.65 5.62 -14.77
CA ASP A 96 -3.66 4.16 -14.94
C ASP A 96 -4.25 3.46 -13.71
N VAL A 97 -3.91 3.91 -12.50
CA VAL A 97 -4.53 3.43 -11.25
C VAL A 97 -6.04 3.66 -11.25
N LEU A 98 -6.48 4.86 -11.66
CA LEU A 98 -7.90 5.19 -11.73
C LEU A 98 -8.64 4.31 -12.76
N PHE A 99 -8.01 4.03 -13.90
CA PHE A 99 -8.57 3.11 -14.89
C PHE A 99 -8.66 1.67 -14.36
N GLY A 100 -7.64 1.21 -13.62
CA GLY A 100 -7.66 -0.08 -12.93
C GLY A 100 -8.77 -0.17 -11.89
N LEU A 101 -8.95 0.86 -11.05
CA LEU A 101 -10.06 0.95 -10.10
C LEU A 101 -11.41 0.94 -10.81
N GLN A 102 -11.56 1.66 -11.91
CA GLN A 102 -12.80 1.67 -12.69
C GLN A 102 -13.13 0.29 -13.27
N GLN A 103 -12.13 -0.45 -13.74
CA GLN A 103 -12.32 -1.83 -14.19
C GLN A 103 -12.69 -2.76 -13.02
N GLY A 104 -11.98 -2.66 -11.90
CA GLY A 104 -12.30 -3.43 -10.68
C GLY A 104 -13.73 -3.20 -10.22
N THR A 105 -14.17 -1.94 -10.18
CA THR A 105 -15.57 -1.59 -9.84
C THR A 105 -16.57 -2.16 -10.84
N LYS A 106 -16.26 -2.16 -12.14
CA LYS A 106 -17.13 -2.79 -13.14
C LYS A 106 -17.27 -4.30 -12.92
N VAL A 107 -16.17 -4.98 -12.62
CA VAL A 107 -16.17 -6.43 -12.32
C VAL A 107 -16.93 -6.72 -11.04
N LEU A 108 -16.75 -5.91 -9.98
CA LEU A 108 -17.54 -6.04 -8.76
C LEU A 108 -19.03 -5.79 -9.02
N GLN A 109 -19.38 -4.84 -9.88
CA GLN A 109 -20.78 -4.60 -10.27
C GLN A 109 -21.37 -5.76 -11.05
N THR A 110 -20.60 -6.44 -11.91
CA THR A 110 -21.09 -7.64 -12.62
C THR A 110 -21.26 -8.81 -11.66
N ILE A 111 -20.29 -9.06 -10.76
CA ILE A 111 -20.41 -10.10 -9.72
C ILE A 111 -21.62 -9.83 -8.82
N ASN A 112 -21.80 -8.59 -8.36
CA ASN A 112 -22.96 -8.25 -7.53
C ASN A 112 -24.28 -8.44 -8.28
N LYS A 113 -24.34 -8.17 -9.59
CA LYS A 113 -25.55 -8.45 -10.40
C LYS A 113 -25.80 -9.95 -10.57
N GLU A 114 -24.75 -10.74 -10.78
CA GLU A 114 -24.83 -12.20 -10.92
C GLU A 114 -25.22 -12.88 -9.61
N MET A 115 -24.78 -12.37 -8.46
CA MET A 115 -25.22 -12.84 -7.13
C MET A 115 -26.62 -12.33 -6.73
N GLY A 116 -27.37 -11.74 -7.67
CA GLY A 116 -28.75 -11.29 -7.46
C GLY A 116 -28.89 -9.88 -6.88
N GLY A 117 -27.80 -9.15 -6.69
CA GLY A 117 -27.82 -7.78 -6.17
C GLY A 117 -28.39 -7.69 -4.75
N LEU A 118 -29.11 -6.62 -4.45
CA LEU A 118 -29.77 -6.45 -3.16
C LEU A 118 -30.96 -7.41 -3.01
N GLU A 119 -31.73 -7.62 -4.08
CA GLU A 119 -32.89 -8.51 -4.14
C GLU A 119 -32.51 -9.97 -3.91
N GLY A 120 -31.38 -10.43 -4.45
CA GLY A 120 -30.88 -11.79 -4.25
C GLY A 120 -30.48 -12.04 -2.80
N VAL A 121 -29.90 -11.03 -2.13
CA VAL A 121 -29.57 -11.11 -0.69
C VAL A 121 -30.83 -11.05 0.17
N GLU A 122 -31.79 -10.16 -0.14
CA GLU A 122 -33.10 -10.12 0.54
C GLU A 122 -33.89 -11.42 0.37
N LYS A 123 -33.91 -12.00 -0.84
CA LYS A 123 -34.58 -13.27 -1.11
C LYS A 123 -33.90 -14.44 -0.39
N LEU A 124 -32.57 -14.48 -0.37
CA LEU A 124 -31.83 -15.49 0.41
C LEU A 124 -32.14 -15.39 1.90
N MET A 125 -32.16 -14.17 2.47
CA MET A 125 -32.52 -13.98 3.88
C MET A 125 -33.96 -14.43 4.15
N GLY A 126 -34.91 -14.04 3.29
CA GLY A 126 -36.31 -14.47 3.40
C GLY A 126 -36.48 -15.99 3.29
N GLU A 127 -35.82 -16.65 2.34
CA GLU A 127 -35.84 -18.10 2.20
C GLU A 127 -35.23 -18.83 3.41
N THR A 128 -34.16 -18.29 4.02
CA THR A 128 -33.62 -18.85 5.27
C THR A 128 -34.54 -18.64 6.47
N GLU A 129 -35.23 -17.51 6.55
CA GLU A 129 -36.21 -17.25 7.61
C GLU A 129 -37.44 -18.16 7.47
N GLU A 130 -37.95 -18.36 6.25
CA GLU A 130 -39.05 -19.28 5.96
C GLU A 130 -38.66 -20.75 6.22
N ALA A 131 -37.47 -21.18 5.78
CA ALA A 131 -36.98 -22.53 6.05
C ALA A 131 -36.82 -22.80 7.55
N ARG A 132 -36.36 -21.79 8.31
CA ARG A 132 -36.26 -21.87 9.76
C ARG A 132 -37.65 -21.97 10.41
N ALA A 133 -38.59 -21.14 9.99
CA ALA A 133 -39.96 -21.18 10.50
C ALA A 133 -40.64 -22.53 10.21
N TYR A 134 -40.45 -23.08 9.01
CA TYR A 134 -40.96 -24.41 8.65
C TYR A 134 -40.33 -25.53 9.48
N GLN A 135 -39.02 -25.43 9.77
CA GLN A 135 -38.35 -26.38 10.64
C GLN A 135 -38.82 -26.28 12.10
N GLU A 136 -39.09 -25.07 12.58
CA GLU A 136 -39.70 -24.83 13.89
C GLU A 136 -41.15 -25.39 13.94
N GLU A 137 -41.95 -25.20 12.89
CA GLU A 137 -43.30 -25.77 12.77
C GLU A 137 -43.28 -27.30 12.73
N ILE A 138 -42.36 -27.92 11.97
CA ILE A 138 -42.17 -29.38 11.99
C ILE A 138 -41.79 -29.83 13.39
N SER A 139 -40.87 -29.13 14.05
CA SER A 139 -40.42 -29.47 15.41
C SER A 139 -41.57 -29.41 16.40
N GLU A 140 -42.42 -28.38 16.31
CA GLU A 140 -43.61 -28.21 17.15
C GLU A 140 -44.68 -29.29 16.85
N MET A 141 -44.91 -29.63 15.58
CA MET A 141 -45.81 -30.71 15.19
C MET A 141 -45.31 -32.08 15.65
N LEU A 142 -43.99 -32.32 15.63
CA LEU A 142 -43.39 -33.56 16.11
C LEU A 142 -43.53 -33.65 17.63
N ALA A 143 -43.18 -32.58 18.35
CA ALA A 143 -43.32 -32.48 19.80
C ALA A 143 -44.78 -32.59 20.27
N GLY A 144 -45.73 -32.03 19.52
CA GLY A 144 -47.16 -32.10 19.84
C GLY A 144 -47.81 -33.47 19.58
N ARG A 145 -47.15 -34.36 18.83
CA ARG A 145 -47.66 -35.70 18.48
C ARG A 145 -46.95 -36.82 19.24
N LEU A 146 -45.76 -36.56 19.75
CA LEU A 146 -44.98 -37.51 20.53
C LEU A 146 -45.52 -37.56 21.97
N SER A 147 -45.74 -38.76 22.52
CA SER A 147 -46.05 -38.86 23.95
C SER A 147 -44.77 -38.76 24.77
N THR A 148 -44.88 -38.40 26.05
CA THR A 148 -43.70 -38.36 26.95
C THR A 148 -42.94 -39.69 26.98
N GLN A 149 -43.64 -40.80 26.74
CA GLN A 149 -43.06 -42.14 26.73
C GLN A 149 -42.27 -42.40 25.42
N ASP A 150 -42.73 -41.86 24.30
CA ASP A 150 -42.00 -41.93 23.03
C ASP A 150 -40.78 -40.97 23.03
N GLU A 151 -40.84 -39.84 23.75
CA GLU A 151 -39.69 -38.97 24.00
C GLU A 151 -38.60 -39.67 24.81
N ASP A 152 -38.98 -40.39 25.87
CA ASP A 152 -38.05 -41.18 26.70
C ASP A 152 -37.37 -42.30 25.87
N GLU A 153 -38.10 -42.98 24.99
CA GLU A 153 -37.56 -44.02 24.10
C GLU A 153 -36.54 -43.44 23.08
N VAL A 154 -36.84 -42.27 22.50
CA VAL A 154 -35.92 -41.57 21.59
C VAL A 154 -34.65 -41.10 22.31
N GLU A 155 -34.77 -40.64 23.55
CA GLU A 155 -33.60 -40.24 24.36
C GLU A 155 -32.73 -41.45 24.73
N GLU A 156 -33.32 -42.60 25.04
CA GLU A 156 -32.59 -43.85 25.27
C GLU A 156 -31.85 -44.33 24.00
N GLU A 157 -32.49 -44.25 22.82
CA GLU A 157 -31.84 -44.54 21.52
C GLU A 157 -30.70 -43.57 21.22
N LEU A 158 -30.87 -42.27 21.50
CA LEU A 158 -29.83 -41.25 21.35
C LEU A 158 -28.64 -41.55 22.26
N GLU A 159 -28.89 -41.93 23.53
CA GLU A 159 -27.84 -42.34 24.46
C GLU A 159 -27.12 -43.61 24.00
N ALA A 160 -27.83 -44.58 23.43
CA ALA A 160 -27.22 -45.79 22.86
C ALA A 160 -26.31 -45.45 21.67
N LEU A 161 -26.77 -44.60 20.75
CA LEU A 161 -25.97 -44.10 19.62
C LEU A 161 -24.78 -43.27 20.08
N GLN A 162 -24.93 -42.46 21.13
CA GLN A 162 -23.82 -41.73 21.73
C GLN A 162 -22.80 -42.68 22.37
N ARG A 163 -23.21 -43.76 23.05
CA ARG A 163 -22.28 -44.79 23.57
C ARG A 163 -21.58 -45.59 22.47
N ASP A 164 -22.23 -45.79 21.33
CA ASP A 164 -21.63 -46.49 20.17
C ASP A 164 -20.68 -45.60 19.37
N THR A 165 -21.00 -44.32 19.20
CA THR A 165 -20.16 -43.34 18.47
C THR A 165 -19.05 -42.77 19.33
N GLN A 166 -19.36 -42.41 20.58
CA GLN A 166 -18.42 -42.21 21.66
C GLN A 166 -18.26 -43.56 22.38
N GLY A 167 -17.63 -44.53 21.71
CA GLY A 167 -17.14 -45.74 22.37
C GLY A 167 -16.47 -45.37 23.71
N PRO A 168 -16.49 -46.26 24.73
CA PRO A 168 -16.20 -45.91 26.12
C PRO A 168 -14.99 -44.99 26.14
N VAL A 169 -15.16 -43.78 26.66
CA VAL A 169 -14.06 -42.82 26.79
C VAL A 169 -13.01 -43.48 27.67
N VAL A 170 -12.09 -44.19 27.05
CA VAL A 170 -10.83 -44.60 27.64
C VAL A 170 -10.04 -43.30 27.69
N LEU A 171 -10.31 -42.49 28.71
CA LEU A 171 -9.32 -41.55 29.19
C LEU A 171 -8.06 -42.39 29.42
N PRO A 172 -6.96 -42.16 28.68
CA PRO A 172 -5.75 -42.90 28.93
C PRO A 172 -5.37 -42.62 30.39
N ASN A 173 -5.24 -43.66 31.20
CA ASN A 173 -4.70 -43.54 32.55
C ASN A 173 -3.40 -42.75 32.45
N ALA A 174 -3.35 -41.59 33.11
CA ALA A 174 -2.15 -40.78 33.17
C ALA A 174 -0.98 -41.68 33.58
N PRO A 175 0.08 -41.81 32.77
CA PRO A 175 1.19 -42.70 33.10
C PRO A 175 1.83 -42.23 34.41
N SER A 176 1.68 -43.02 35.46
CA SER A 176 2.38 -42.84 36.75
C SER A 176 3.82 -43.38 36.66
N SER A 177 4.58 -42.97 35.65
CA SER A 177 6.02 -43.20 35.64
C SER A 177 6.71 -42.01 36.29
N LYS A 178 7.28 -42.22 37.48
CA LYS A 178 8.20 -41.26 38.12
C LYS A 178 9.22 -40.79 37.11
N LEU A 179 9.22 -39.48 36.83
CA LEU A 179 10.19 -38.82 35.97
C LEU A 179 11.60 -39.00 36.58
N PRO A 180 12.59 -39.49 35.80
CA PRO A 180 13.99 -39.45 36.21
C PRO A 180 14.48 -38.00 36.20
N GLU A 181 15.10 -37.55 37.30
CA GLU A 181 15.82 -36.29 37.40
C GLU A 181 16.88 -36.21 36.29
N HIS A 182 16.76 -35.24 35.38
CA HIS A 182 17.88 -34.88 34.51
C HIS A 182 17.90 -33.37 34.23
N VAL A 183 18.73 -32.69 35.04
CA VAL A 183 19.46 -31.42 34.85
C VAL A 183 18.85 -30.36 33.91
N GLU A 184 18.32 -29.31 34.53
CA GLU A 184 18.06 -28.02 33.90
C GLU A 184 19.38 -27.38 33.44
N GLY A 185 19.49 -27.22 32.12
CA GLY A 185 20.59 -26.53 31.47
C GLY A 185 20.04 -25.49 30.51
N VAL A 186 20.02 -24.24 31.01
CA VAL A 186 20.04 -22.99 30.24
C VAL A 186 18.75 -22.62 29.51
N LYS A 187 17.99 -21.67 30.11
CA LYS A 187 17.36 -20.49 29.47
C LYS A 187 16.39 -19.81 30.46
N GLU A 188 16.90 -19.03 31.43
CA GLU A 188 16.05 -18.21 32.31
C GLU A 188 16.58 -16.78 32.57
N ASP A 189 17.56 -16.29 31.80
CA ASP A 189 18.12 -14.94 32.07
C ASP A 189 17.55 -13.79 31.20
N GLU A 190 16.57 -14.04 30.33
CA GLU A 190 16.00 -12.96 29.48
C GLU A 190 14.65 -12.41 29.95
N HIS A 191 13.92 -13.10 30.85
CA HIS A 191 12.58 -12.65 31.28
C HIS A 191 12.55 -11.90 32.62
N ALA A 192 13.60 -11.98 33.44
CA ALA A 192 13.66 -11.26 34.72
C ALA A 192 14.01 -9.76 34.55
N ALA A 193 14.75 -9.40 33.50
CA ALA A 193 15.15 -8.01 33.26
C ALA A 193 14.03 -7.13 32.71
N GLU A 194 13.03 -7.72 32.03
CA GLU A 194 11.90 -6.97 31.46
C GLU A 194 10.79 -6.68 32.49
N GLU A 195 10.62 -7.52 33.52
CA GLU A 195 9.63 -7.29 34.57
C GLU A 195 10.06 -6.24 35.60
N GLU A 196 11.36 -6.16 35.97
CA GLU A 196 11.85 -5.12 36.88
C GLU A 196 11.75 -3.71 36.28
N ALA A 197 12.01 -3.56 34.97
CA ALA A 197 11.88 -2.29 34.27
C ALA A 197 10.42 -1.78 34.20
N GLN A 198 9.46 -2.69 34.06
CA GLN A 198 8.03 -2.32 34.00
C GLN A 198 7.44 -1.97 35.38
N VAL A 199 8.00 -2.50 36.46
CA VAL A 199 7.58 -2.17 37.83
C VAL A 199 8.13 -0.82 38.29
N GLU A 200 9.36 -0.46 37.90
CA GLU A 200 9.92 0.87 38.16
C GLU A 200 9.15 1.98 37.41
N GLU A 201 8.76 1.77 36.15
CA GLU A 201 7.96 2.76 35.40
C GLU A 201 6.57 2.98 36.02
N ARG A 202 5.92 1.94 36.55
CA ARG A 202 4.59 2.04 37.16
C ARG A 202 4.61 2.72 38.52
N THR A 203 5.69 2.61 39.28
CA THR A 203 5.83 3.26 40.60
C THR A 203 6.21 4.74 40.47
N ALA A 204 6.91 5.14 39.41
CA ALA A 204 7.26 6.54 39.14
C ALA A 204 6.09 7.42 38.65
N ILE A 205 5.01 6.82 38.14
CA ILE A 205 3.82 7.55 37.66
C ILE A 205 2.79 7.79 38.79
N LEU A 206 2.91 7.09 39.93
CA LEU A 206 1.97 7.16 41.04
C LEU A 206 2.50 7.89 42.30
N ALA A 207 3.67 8.52 42.21
CA ALA A 207 4.27 9.38 43.25
C ALA A 207 4.33 10.84 42.78
#